data_AF-A0A7G8IZR7-F1
#
_entry.id   AF-A0A7G8IZR7-F1
#
_cell.length_a   1.000
_cell.length_b   1.000
_cell.length_c   1.000
_cell.angle_alpha   90.00
_cell.angle_beta   90.00
_cell.angle_gamma   90.00
#
_symmetry.space_group_name_H-M   'P 1'
#
loop_
_entity.id
_entity.type
_entity.pdbx_description
1 polymer ?
#
loop_
_entity_poly.entity_id
_entity_poly.type
_entity_poly.pdbx_seq_one_letter_code
_entity_poly.pdbx_strand_id
1 'polypeptide(L)' 'MCAIDDLRSWVLEQLQREGEPLRWAITSIQRSAETSQVALEVEAVLINP' A
#
# COMPACT_ATOMS: atom_id res chain seq x y z
N MET A 1 0.46 17.98 -7.53
CA MET A 1 0.88 16.57 -7.32
C MET A 1 1.09 16.41 -5.83
N CYS A 2 0.17 15.72 -5.15
CA CYS A 2 0.34 15.44 -3.73
C CYS A 2 1.43 14.37 -3.62
N ALA A 3 2.57 14.69 -3.00
CA ALA A 3 3.52 13.66 -2.64
C ALA A 3 2.83 12.76 -1.61
N ILE A 4 2.96 11.44 -1.74
CA ILE A 4 2.61 10.56 -0.63
C ILE A 4 3.69 10.82 0.43
N ASP A 5 3.44 11.79 1.31
CA ASP A 5 4.38 12.17 2.37
C ASP A 5 4.60 11.01 3.36
N ASP A 6 3.66 10.06 3.40
CA ASP A 6 3.78 8.83 4.17
C ASP A 6 3.15 7.61 3.46
N LEU A 7 4.01 6.82 2.81
CA LEU A 7 3.64 5.58 2.12
C LEU A 7 2.91 4.60 3.05
N ARG A 8 3.32 4.55 4.32
CA ARG A 8 2.74 3.64 5.30
C ARG A 8 1.28 3.99 5.55
N SER A 9 1.01 5.28 5.78
CA SER A 9 -0.35 5.77 6.02
C SER A 9 -1.25 5.50 4.82
N TRP A 10 -0.77 5.75 3.60
CA TRP A 10 -1.53 5.45 2.38
C TRP A 10 -1.85 3.95 2.23
N VAL A 11 -0.88 3.05 2.46
CA VAL A 11 -1.12 1.60 2.37
C VAL A 11 -2.14 1.17 3.43
N LEU A 12 -2.03 1.65 4.67
CA LEU A 12 -3.00 1.34 5.72
C LEU A 12 -4.41 1.80 5.37
N GLU A 13 -4.58 3.00 4.81
CA GLU A 13 -5.88 3.49 4.32
C GLU A 13 -6.46 2.61 3.22
N GLN A 14 -5.63 2.09 2.30
CA GLN A 14 -6.11 1.16 1.28
C GLN A 14 -6.53 -0.17 1.91
N LEU A 15 -5.73 -0.74 2.82
CA LEU A 15 -6.05 -2.01 3.49
C LEU A 15 -7.31 -1.91 4.34
N GLN A 16 -7.52 -0.79 5.05
CA GLN A 16 -8.70 -0.55 5.89
C GLN A 16 -10.01 -0.54 5.11
N ARG A 17 -9.99 -0.25 3.80
CA ARG A 17 -11.17 -0.35 2.94
C ARG A 17 -11.61 -1.79 2.71
N GLU A 18 -10.68 -2.73 2.85
CA GLU A 18 -10.91 -4.16 2.63
C GLU A 18 -11.11 -4.93 3.96
N GLY A 19 -10.57 -4.44 5.08
CA GLY A 19 -10.71 -5.02 6.42
C GLY A 19 -9.70 -4.44 7.43
N GLU A 20 -9.79 -4.81 8.71
CA GLU A 20 -8.81 -4.34 9.71
C GLU A 20 -7.48 -5.11 9.55
N PRO A 21 -6.35 -4.44 9.23
CA PRO A 21 -5.10 -5.13 8.99
C PRO A 21 -4.43 -5.58 10.29
N LEU A 22 -4.24 -6.89 10.46
CA LEU A 22 -3.51 -7.48 11.59
C LEU A 22 -2.00 -7.53 11.34
N ARG A 23 -1.60 -7.94 10.13
CA ARG A 23 -0.22 -7.99 9.66
C ARG A 23 -0.19 -7.69 8.16
N TRP A 24 0.76 -6.88 7.73
CA TRP A 24 0.98 -6.61 6.31
C TRP A 24 2.46 -6.38 6.03
N ALA A 25 2.86 -6.57 4.78
CA ALA A 25 4.21 -6.30 4.31
C ALA A 25 4.18 -5.86 2.84
N ILE A 26 5.04 -4.90 2.49
CA ILE A 26 5.36 -4.60 1.09
C ILE A 26 6.33 -5.68 0.62
N THR A 27 5.93 -6.44 -0.40
CA THR A 27 6.74 -7.53 -0.95
C THR A 27 7.52 -7.10 -2.18
N SER A 28 7.04 -6.08 -2.91
CA SER A 28 7.71 -5.55 -4.09
C SER A 28 7.43 -4.06 -4.30
N ILE A 29 8.40 -3.34 -4.86
CA ILE A 29 8.30 -1.95 -5.29
C ILE A 29 8.85 -1.84 -6.70
N GLN A 30 8.01 -1.51 -7.66
CA GLN A 30 8.38 -1.37 -9.06
C GLN A 30 8.23 0.10 -9.47
N ARG A 31 9.31 0.70 -9.97
CA ARG A 31 9.31 2.08 -10.47
C ARG A 31 9.26 2.05 -11.98
N SER A 32 8.30 2.76 -12.57
CA SER A 32 8.30 2.96 -14.01
C SER A 32 9.42 3.95 -14.37
N ALA A 33 10.19 3.64 -15.41
CA ALA A 33 11.19 4.58 -15.95
C ALA A 33 10.54 5.63 -16.87
N GLU A 34 9.35 5.33 -17.39
CA GLU A 34 8.63 6.13 -18.39
C GLU A 34 7.59 7.05 -17.75
N THR A 35 7.11 6.70 -16.57
CA THR A 35 6.13 7.48 -15.80
C THR A 35 6.65 7.70 -14.38
N SER A 36 6.27 8.80 -13.74
CA SER A 36 6.59 9.03 -12.31
C SER A 36 5.76 8.16 -11.35
N GLN A 37 5.31 6.99 -11.81
CA GLN A 37 4.45 6.08 -11.04
C GLN A 37 5.29 4.99 -10.36
N VAL A 38 4.80 4.58 -9.19
CA VAL A 38 5.36 3.48 -8.41
C VAL A 38 4.24 2.47 -8.19
N ALA A 39 4.47 1.23 -8.58
CA ALA A 39 3.60 0.11 -8.25
C ALA A 39 4.14 -0.59 -6.99
N LEU A 40 3.21 -0.96 -6.10
CA LEU A 40 3.50 -1.62 -4.84
C LEU A 40 2.73 -2.93 -4.80
N GLU A 41 3.41 -4.00 -4.42
CA GLU A 41 2.77 -5.27 -4.08
C GLU A 41 2.75 -5.39 -2.56
N VAL A 42 1.56 -5.65 -2.01
CA VAL A 42 1.31 -5.75 -0.58
C VAL A 42 0.61 -7.06 -0.29
N GLU A 43 1.16 -7.83 0.64
CA GLU A 43 0.48 -8.98 1.22
C GLU A 43 -0.04 -8.60 2.61
N ALA A 44 -1.30 -8.89 2.88
CA ALA A 44 -1.95 -8.53 4.14
C ALA A 44 -2.83 -9.67 4.68
N VAL A 45 -2.83 -9.80 6.01
CA VAL A 45 -3.79 -10.58 6.79
C VAL A 45 -4.76 -9.59 7.39
N LEU A 46 -6.03 -9.70 7.00
CA LEU A 46 -7.10 -8.82 7.44
C LEU A 46 -8.05 -9.57 8.36
N ILE A 47 -8.60 -8.86 9.34
CA ILE A 47 -9.76 -9.29 10.10
C ILE A 47 -10.98 -8.67 9.43
N ASN A 48 -11.88 -9.54 8.96
CA ASN A 48 -13.18 -9.09 8.46
C ASN A 48 -14.21 -9.19 9.58
N PRO A 49 -15.11 -8.21 9.73
CA PRO A 49 -16.27 -8.33 10.62
C PRO A 49 -17.23 -9.44 10.17
#